data_AF-A0A951V602-F1
#
_entry.id   AF-A0A951V602-F1
#
_cell.length_a   1.000
_cell.length_b   1.000
_cell.length_c   1.000
_cell.angle_alpha   90.00
_cell.angle_beta   90.00
_cell.angle_gamma   90.00
#
_symmetry.space_group_name_H-M   'P 1'
#
loop_
_entity.id
_entity.type
_entity.pdbx_description
1 polymer ?
#
loop_
_entity_poly.entity_id
_entity_poly.type
_entity_poly.pdbx_seq_one_letter_code
_entity_poly.pdbx_strand_id
1 'polypeptide(L)'
;MKKTVFLILTLMVFGFTMRAQSIKQDTSFFKITNYLWYTSSLLKGLTEEQTIEKRNEIIPKVNKLISCSRTEYEHLKSKYSEDPFLEKVEQWILIEERNMEGLSGEAWKSKPMWQLGNQLIKMALEDLINKGLCN
;
A
#
# COMPACT_ATOMS: atom_id res chain seq x y z
N MET A 1 -0.42 24.44 43.92
CA MET A 1 0.63 23.56 43.32
C MET A 1 0.12 22.19 42.86
N LYS A 2 -0.68 21.44 43.64
CA LYS A 2 -1.15 20.09 43.25
C LYS A 2 -1.98 20.03 41.94
N LYS A 3 -2.80 21.05 41.66
CA LYS A 3 -3.66 21.11 40.46
C LYS A 3 -2.88 21.34 39.15
N THR A 4 -1.78 22.08 39.20
CA THR A 4 -0.92 22.38 38.04
C THR A 4 -0.09 21.17 37.63
N VAL A 5 0.40 20.40 38.61
CA VAL A 5 1.13 19.14 38.36
C VAL A 5 0.21 18.10 37.72
N PHE A 6 -1.04 18.01 38.17
CA PHE A 6 -2.03 17.12 37.55
C PHE A 6 -2.29 17.49 36.09
N LEU A 7 -2.50 18.78 35.78
CA LEU A 7 -2.73 19.25 34.41
C LEU A 7 -1.55 18.93 33.46
N ILE A 8 -0.31 19.10 33.93
CA ILE A 8 0.90 18.78 33.17
C ILE A 8 1.00 17.27 32.92
N LEU A 9 0.72 16.45 33.94
CA LEU A 9 0.67 14.99 33.82
C LEU A 9 -0.38 14.53 32.81
N THR A 10 -1.59 15.11 32.84
CA THR A 10 -2.65 14.77 31.88
C THR A 10 -2.25 15.18 30.46
N LEU A 11 -1.67 16.36 30.27
CA LEU A 11 -1.18 16.83 28.96
C LEU A 11 -0.05 15.95 28.41
N MET A 12 0.89 15.52 29.27
CA MET A 12 1.93 14.57 28.88
C MET A 12 1.32 13.22 28.48
N VAL A 13 0.39 12.67 29.27
CA VAL A 13 -0.28 11.40 28.95
C VAL A 13 -1.04 11.48 27.63
N PHE A 14 -1.78 12.58 27.37
CA PHE A 14 -2.45 12.79 26.09
C PHE A 14 -1.46 12.91 24.92
N GLY A 15 -0.35 13.63 25.10
CA GLY A 15 0.73 13.73 24.10
C GLY A 15 1.43 12.40 23.81
N PHE A 16 1.58 11.53 24.81
CA PHE A 16 2.12 10.17 24.64
C PHE A 16 1.12 9.23 23.97
N THR A 17 -0.18 9.36 24.23
CA THR A 17 -1.20 8.50 23.60
C THR A 17 -1.38 8.76 22.10
N MET A 18 -1.17 9.99 21.62
CA MET A 18 -1.20 10.27 20.17
C MET A 18 -0.01 9.64 19.42
N ARG A 19 1.12 9.39 20.10
CA ARG A 19 2.27 8.66 19.54
C ARG A 19 2.08 7.13 19.50
N ALA A 20 1.02 6.59 20.10
CA ALA A 20 0.80 5.14 20.19
C ALA A 20 -0.10 4.57 19.07
N GLN A 21 -0.68 5.41 18.20
CA GLN A 21 -1.41 4.93 17.04
C GLN A 21 -0.43 4.48 15.96
N SER A 22 -0.35 3.17 15.73
CA SER A 22 0.44 2.58 14.65
C SER A 22 -0.26 2.80 13.31
N ILE A 23 0.52 3.08 12.26
CA ILE A 23 0.04 3.14 10.88
C ILE A 23 -0.78 1.89 10.48
N LYS A 24 -0.45 0.73 11.07
CA LYS A 24 -1.09 -0.57 10.79
C LYS A 24 -2.54 -0.65 11.28
N GLN A 25 -2.98 0.29 12.12
CA GLN A 25 -4.35 0.39 12.61
C GLN A 25 -5.17 1.47 11.87
N ASP A 26 -4.55 2.24 10.97
CA ASP A 26 -5.24 3.32 10.25
C ASP A 26 -6.09 2.76 9.09
N THR A 27 -7.31 3.28 8.95
CA THR A 27 -8.23 2.89 7.88
C THR A 27 -7.64 3.13 6.48
N SER A 28 -6.87 4.19 6.30
CA SER A 28 -6.22 4.51 5.01
C SER A 28 -5.18 3.44 4.67
N PHE A 29 -4.42 2.97 5.66
CA PHE A 29 -3.49 1.85 5.49
C PHE A 29 -4.20 0.56 5.07
N PHE A 30 -5.33 0.22 5.71
CA PHE A 30 -6.15 -0.93 5.30
C PHE A 30 -6.67 -0.81 3.87
N LYS A 31 -7.10 0.38 3.46
CA LYS A 31 -7.54 0.60 2.08
C LYS A 31 -6.40 0.43 1.07
N ILE A 32 -5.21 0.98 1.36
CA ILE A 32 -4.03 0.82 0.50
C ILE A 32 -3.71 -0.66 0.30
N THR A 33 -3.55 -1.40 1.41
CA THR A 33 -3.22 -2.83 1.35
C THR A 33 -4.28 -3.65 0.62
N ASN A 34 -5.56 -3.29 0.78
CA ASN A 34 -6.65 -3.90 0.03
C ASN A 34 -6.56 -3.59 -1.48
N TYR A 35 -6.37 -2.33 -1.87
CA TYR A 35 -6.23 -1.97 -3.29
C TYR A 35 -5.04 -2.68 -3.95
N LEU A 36 -3.90 -2.75 -3.26
CA LEU A 36 -2.73 -3.50 -3.73
C LEU A 36 -3.04 -4.99 -3.89
N TRP A 37 -3.75 -5.60 -2.93
CA TRP A 37 -4.18 -7.01 -3.04
C TRP A 37 -5.10 -7.26 -4.24
N TYR A 38 -6.06 -6.34 -4.47
CA TYR A 38 -6.96 -6.40 -5.61
C TYR A 38 -6.20 -6.25 -6.94
N THR A 39 -5.23 -5.33 -7.01
CA THR A 39 -4.31 -5.21 -8.15
C THR A 39 -3.61 -6.54 -8.41
N SER A 40 -2.98 -7.15 -7.40
CA SER A 40 -2.29 -8.41 -7.58
C SER A 40 -3.20 -9.55 -8.03
N SER A 41 -4.45 -9.55 -7.58
CA SER A 41 -5.47 -10.52 -7.99
C SER A 41 -5.89 -10.34 -9.45
N LEU A 42 -6.09 -9.10 -9.90
CA LEU A 42 -6.38 -8.79 -11.31
C LEU A 42 -5.22 -9.19 -12.22
N LEU A 43 -3.99 -8.89 -11.81
CA LEU A 43 -2.78 -9.20 -12.55
C LEU A 43 -2.44 -10.69 -12.57
N LYS A 44 -2.75 -11.45 -11.52
CA LYS A 44 -2.67 -12.94 -11.54
C LYS A 44 -3.53 -13.52 -12.66
N GLY A 45 -4.63 -12.84 -12.98
CA GLY A 45 -5.51 -13.22 -14.06
C GLY A 45 -4.91 -13.01 -15.45
N LEU A 46 -3.75 -12.37 -15.61
CA LEU A 46 -3.04 -12.16 -16.88
C LEU A 46 -1.92 -13.19 -17.06
N THR A 47 -1.97 -13.92 -18.16
CA THR A 47 -0.91 -14.86 -18.59
C THR A 47 -0.39 -14.46 -19.97
N GLU A 48 0.80 -14.94 -20.35
CA GLU A 48 1.42 -14.64 -21.66
C GLU A 48 0.56 -15.09 -22.86
N GLU A 49 -0.27 -16.11 -22.63
CA GLU A 49 -1.21 -16.70 -23.58
C GLU A 49 -2.47 -15.86 -23.80
N GLN A 50 -2.71 -14.84 -22.96
CA GLN A 50 -3.92 -14.03 -23.07
C GLN A 50 -3.87 -13.00 -24.20
N THR A 51 -5.07 -12.66 -24.66
CA THR A 51 -5.26 -11.72 -25.76
C THR A 51 -5.01 -10.28 -25.30
N ILE A 52 -4.66 -9.44 -26.25
CA ILE A 52 -4.46 -8.00 -26.05
C ILE A 52 -5.75 -7.35 -25.52
N GLU A 53 -6.94 -7.88 -25.86
CA GLU A 53 -8.20 -7.36 -25.33
C GLU A 53 -8.28 -7.45 -23.80
N LYS A 54 -7.96 -8.62 -23.22
CA LYS A 54 -8.03 -8.82 -21.77
C LYS A 54 -7.02 -7.94 -21.02
N ARG A 55 -5.83 -7.77 -21.59
CA ARG A 55 -4.84 -6.80 -21.07
C ARG A 55 -5.43 -5.39 -21.04
N ASN A 56 -5.98 -4.94 -22.16
CA ASN A 56 -6.54 -3.59 -22.30
C ASN A 56 -7.78 -3.37 -21.42
N GLU A 57 -8.52 -4.43 -21.05
CA GLU A 57 -9.60 -4.37 -20.08
C GLU A 57 -9.08 -4.21 -18.63
N ILE A 58 -7.98 -4.87 -18.29
CA ILE A 58 -7.43 -4.90 -16.93
C ILE A 58 -6.64 -3.62 -16.60
N ILE A 59 -5.86 -3.11 -17.56
CA ILE A 59 -5.03 -1.90 -17.38
C ILE A 59 -5.79 -0.73 -16.72
N PRO A 60 -6.95 -0.28 -17.21
CA PRO A 60 -7.65 0.86 -16.61
C PRO A 60 -8.15 0.56 -15.18
N LYS A 61 -8.51 -0.70 -14.88
CA LYS A 61 -8.93 -1.11 -13.53
C LYS A 61 -7.76 -1.03 -12.55
N VAL A 62 -6.60 -1.52 -12.96
CA VAL A 62 -5.38 -1.45 -12.12
C VAL A 62 -4.92 -0.01 -11.93
N ASN A 63 -4.87 0.80 -12.99
CA ASN A 63 -4.52 2.22 -12.87
C ASN A 63 -5.44 2.97 -11.89
N LYS A 64 -6.74 2.67 -11.89
CA LYS A 64 -7.68 3.23 -10.91
C LYS A 64 -7.34 2.83 -9.48
N LEU A 65 -7.00 1.56 -9.23
CA LEU A 65 -6.63 1.06 -7.90
C LEU A 65 -5.32 1.68 -7.39
N ILE A 66 -4.33 1.86 -8.27
CA ILE A 66 -3.07 2.55 -7.95
C ILE A 66 -3.35 4.01 -7.60
N SER A 67 -4.16 4.70 -8.39
CA SER A 67 -4.59 6.08 -8.10
C SER A 67 -5.29 6.18 -6.74
N CYS A 68 -6.22 5.26 -6.43
CA CYS A 68 -6.86 5.19 -5.11
C CYS A 68 -5.84 4.93 -3.99
N SER A 69 -4.83 4.07 -4.22
CA SER A 69 -3.76 3.81 -3.25
C SER A 69 -2.92 5.06 -2.98
N ARG A 70 -2.61 5.85 -4.02
CA ARG A 70 -1.91 7.13 -3.87
C ARG A 70 -2.71 8.15 -3.07
N THR A 71 -4.00 8.30 -3.36
CA THR A 71 -4.86 9.20 -2.59
C THR A 71 -4.88 8.84 -1.10
N GLU A 72 -5.06 7.55 -0.77
CA GLU A 72 -5.04 7.11 0.62
C GLU A 72 -3.63 7.21 1.26
N TYR A 73 -2.56 7.06 0.47
CA TYR A 73 -1.18 7.26 0.94
C TYR A 73 -0.93 8.71 1.36
N GLU A 74 -1.41 9.71 0.60
CA GLU A 74 -1.26 11.11 1.01
C GLU A 74 -2.03 11.40 2.32
N HIS A 75 -3.20 10.79 2.51
CA HIS A 75 -3.92 10.86 3.78
C HIS A 75 -3.12 10.24 4.92
N LEU A 76 -2.52 9.07 4.70
CA LEU A 76 -1.71 8.36 5.68
C LEU A 76 -0.44 9.16 6.03
N LYS A 77 0.27 9.66 5.02
CA LYS A 77 1.47 10.49 5.15
C LYS A 77 1.22 11.77 5.94
N SER A 78 0.06 12.40 5.75
CA SER A 78 -0.30 13.61 6.50
C SER A 78 -0.44 13.38 8.02
N LYS A 79 -0.73 12.14 8.45
CA LYS A 79 -0.92 11.76 9.85
C LYS A 79 0.32 11.11 10.48
N TYR A 80 1.10 10.37 9.68
CA TYR A 80 2.20 9.52 10.14
C TYR A 80 3.51 9.84 9.42
N SER A 81 3.80 11.12 9.15
CA SER A 81 4.96 11.55 8.36
C SER A 81 6.33 11.12 8.90
N GLU A 82 6.41 10.79 10.19
CA GLU A 82 7.63 10.32 10.87
C GLU A 82 7.68 8.79 11.05
N ASP A 83 6.64 8.05 10.64
CA ASP A 83 6.59 6.60 10.79
C ASP A 83 7.48 5.91 9.74
N PRO A 84 8.48 5.11 10.15
CA PRO A 84 9.42 4.46 9.23
C PRO A 84 8.73 3.44 8.31
N PHE A 85 7.55 2.95 8.67
CA PHE A 85 6.79 2.02 7.85
C PHE A 85 6.11 2.71 6.66
N LEU A 86 5.97 4.05 6.68
CA LEU A 86 5.41 4.83 5.59
C LEU A 86 6.23 4.68 4.31
N GLU A 87 7.56 4.65 4.41
CA GLU A 87 8.47 4.42 3.28
C GLU A 87 8.19 3.05 2.62
N LYS A 88 7.94 2.02 3.45
CA LYS A 88 7.62 0.68 2.94
C LYS A 88 6.31 0.68 2.14
N VAL A 89 5.30 1.40 2.62
CA VAL A 89 4.01 1.56 1.92
C VAL A 89 4.20 2.29 0.58
N GLU A 90 5.00 3.36 0.57
CA GLU A 90 5.31 4.10 -0.66
C GLU A 90 6.02 3.22 -1.70
N GLN A 91 7.00 2.42 -1.28
CA GLN A 91 7.70 1.49 -2.17
C GLN A 91 6.75 0.46 -2.79
N TRP A 92 5.77 -0.03 -2.03
CA TRP A 92 4.77 -0.96 -2.58
C TRP A 92 3.94 -0.32 -3.71
N ILE A 93 3.51 0.92 -3.53
CA ILE A 93 2.75 1.66 -4.55
C ILE A 93 3.62 1.94 -5.78
N LEU A 94 4.88 2.36 -5.58
CA LEU A 94 5.85 2.62 -6.66
C LEU A 94 6.12 1.37 -7.52
N ILE A 95 6.18 0.19 -6.90
CA ILE A 95 6.36 -1.07 -7.63
C ILE A 95 5.16 -1.33 -8.54
N GLU A 96 3.93 -1.13 -8.07
CA GLU A 96 2.74 -1.32 -8.91
C GLU A 96 2.65 -0.31 -10.06
N GLU A 97 3.04 0.94 -9.84
CA GLU A 97 3.16 1.93 -10.93
C GLU A 97 4.12 1.46 -12.01
N ARG A 98 5.29 0.95 -11.62
CA ARG A 98 6.28 0.40 -12.56
C ARG A 98 5.80 -0.89 -13.22
N ASN A 99 5.03 -1.73 -12.53
CA ASN A 99 4.39 -2.89 -13.13
C ASN A 99 3.47 -2.47 -14.29
N MET A 100 2.73 -1.37 -14.11
CA MET A 100 1.85 -0.85 -15.14
C MET A 100 2.57 -0.27 -16.35
N GLU A 101 3.70 0.41 -16.14
CA GLU A 101 4.59 0.82 -17.24
C GLU A 101 5.05 -0.40 -18.05
N GLY A 102 5.49 -1.47 -17.36
CA GLY A 102 5.93 -2.71 -18.01
C GLY A 102 4.81 -3.51 -18.71
N LEU A 103 3.56 -3.35 -18.26
CA LEU A 103 2.37 -3.93 -18.91
C LEU A 103 1.90 -3.12 -20.12
N SER A 104 2.30 -1.85 -20.21
CA SER A 104 1.99 -0.98 -21.34
C SER A 104 3.05 -1.13 -22.44
N GLY A 105 2.62 -1.53 -23.65
CA GLY A 105 3.51 -1.69 -24.81
C GLY A 105 3.59 -3.14 -25.33
N GLU A 106 4.55 -3.41 -26.23
CA GLU A 106 4.72 -4.72 -26.88
C GLU A 106 5.61 -5.68 -26.09
N ALA A 107 6.44 -5.15 -25.17
CA ALA A 107 7.42 -5.92 -24.41
C ALA A 107 6.84 -6.68 -23.20
N TRP A 108 5.54 -6.52 -22.88
CA TRP A 108 4.92 -7.13 -21.71
C TRP A 108 4.96 -8.67 -21.72
N LYS A 109 5.06 -9.28 -22.91
CA LYS A 109 5.24 -10.72 -23.11
C LYS A 109 6.71 -11.17 -23.06
N SER A 110 7.65 -10.31 -23.45
CA SER A 110 9.07 -10.67 -23.60
C SER A 110 9.95 -10.28 -22.41
N LYS A 111 9.45 -9.40 -21.52
CA LYS A 111 10.11 -8.99 -20.28
C LYS A 111 9.10 -8.93 -19.13
N PRO A 112 8.78 -10.07 -18.48
CA PRO A 112 7.76 -10.12 -17.44
C PRO A 112 8.23 -9.53 -16.09
N MET A 113 8.98 -8.42 -16.11
CA MET A 113 9.40 -7.70 -14.90
C MET A 113 8.20 -7.27 -14.05
N TRP A 114 7.07 -6.98 -14.69
CA TRP A 114 5.82 -6.67 -14.02
C TRP A 114 5.27 -7.87 -13.21
N GLN A 115 5.51 -9.11 -13.64
CA GLN A 115 5.10 -10.31 -12.89
C GLN A 115 5.93 -10.47 -11.62
N LEU A 116 7.24 -10.22 -11.72
CA LEU A 116 8.14 -10.25 -10.57
C LEU A 116 7.75 -9.17 -9.55
N GLY A 117 7.52 -7.94 -10.00
CA GLY A 117 7.08 -6.85 -9.12
C GLY A 117 5.75 -7.17 -8.44
N ASN A 118 4.76 -7.67 -9.20
CA ASN A 118 3.49 -8.11 -8.64
C ASN A 118 3.64 -9.25 -7.61
N GLN A 119 4.53 -10.21 -7.88
CA GLN A 119 4.80 -11.32 -6.94
C GLN A 119 5.46 -10.81 -5.65
N LEU A 120 6.36 -9.83 -5.73
CA LEU A 120 6.96 -9.19 -4.56
C LEU A 120 5.91 -8.50 -3.68
N ILE A 121 4.97 -7.77 -4.28
CA ILE A 121 3.85 -7.15 -3.55
C ILE A 121 2.96 -8.21 -2.90
N LYS A 122 2.58 -9.24 -3.65
CA LYS A 122 1.77 -10.34 -3.13
C LYS A 122 2.41 -11.00 -1.90
N MET A 123 3.70 -11.33 -1.99
CA MET A 123 4.43 -11.93 -0.86
C MET A 123 4.51 -10.98 0.33
N ALA A 124 4.72 -9.68 0.10
CA ALA A 124 4.77 -8.68 1.18
C ALA A 124 3.41 -8.54 1.89
N LEU A 125 2.30 -8.58 1.16
CA LEU A 125 0.95 -8.52 1.73
C LEU A 125 0.57 -9.83 2.43
N GLU A 126 0.95 -10.99 1.89
CA GLU A 126 0.77 -12.28 2.55
C GLU A 126 1.56 -12.33 3.86
N ASP A 127 2.80 -11.84 3.87
CA ASP A 127 3.62 -11.74 5.07
C ASP A 127 2.98 -10.82 6.11
N LEU A 128 2.42 -9.69 5.69
CA LEU A 128 1.70 -8.75 6.55
C LEU A 128 0.48 -9.41 7.21
N ILE A 129 -0.29 -10.21 6.47
CA ILE A 129 -1.46 -10.92 6.99
C ILE A 129 -1.03 -12.04 7.94
N ASN A 130 -0.02 -12.84 7.55
CA ASN A 130 0.35 -14.06 8.25
C ASN A 130 1.23 -13.82 9.48
N LYS A 131 2.12 -12.83 9.44
CA LYS A 131 3.00 -12.47 10.57
C LYS A 131 2.45 -11.33 11.43
N GLY A 132 1.28 -10.81 11.04
CA GLY A 132 0.46 -9.93 11.85
C GLY A 132 0.74 -8.44 11.66
N LEU A 133 -0.36 -7.70 11.63
CA LEU A 133 -0.45 -6.27 11.87
C LEU A 133 -0.10 -5.88 13.32
N CYS A 134 0.20 -6.87 14.17
CA CYS A 134 0.22 -6.79 15.63
C CYS A 134 1.62 -6.79 16.27
N ASN A 135 2.70 -6.70 15.49
CA ASN A 135 4.05 -6.42 16.01
C ASN A 135 4.41 -4.95 15.81
#